data_AF-A0A963RSA5-F1
#
_entry.id   AF-A0A963RSA5-F1
#
_cell.length_a   1.000
_cell.length_b   1.000
_cell.length_c   1.000
_cell.angle_alpha   90.00
_cell.angle_beta   90.00
_cell.angle_gamma   90.00
#
_symmetry.space_group_name_H-M   'P 1'
#
loop_
_entity.id
_entity.type
_entity.pdbx_description
1 polymer ?
#
loop_
_entity_poly.entity_id
_entity_poly.type
_entity_poly.pdbx_seq_one_letter_code
_entity_poly.pdbx_strand_id
1 'polypeptide(L)'
;ARGTRITVLSGDVHVAALGVIESDRRDVPANANVINQLTSSGIEHPAPAGVALSFVEQACQLPETIDRGITGTMMAFPTSTQHMIGRRNYLTLHPDAPGGDDRYWANWWAEDVAYPYTKVIHPVG
;
A
#
# COMPACT_ATOMS: atom_id res chain seq x y z
N ALA A 1 19.05 2.47 -14.49
CA ALA A 1 18.01 1.43 -14.32
C ALA A 1 17.02 1.58 -15.47
N ARG A 2 16.65 0.49 -16.17
CA ARG A 2 15.78 0.51 -17.37
C ARG A 2 14.28 0.69 -17.03
N GLY A 3 13.95 1.53 -16.03
CA GLY A 3 12.56 1.76 -15.62
C GLY A 3 11.87 0.49 -15.13
N THR A 4 12.15 0.05 -13.90
CA THR A 4 11.49 -1.10 -13.28
C THR A 4 10.49 -0.62 -12.24
N ARG A 5 9.23 -1.08 -12.31
CA ARG A 5 8.22 -0.85 -11.28
C ARG A 5 8.51 -1.77 -10.10
N ILE A 6 8.72 -1.21 -8.92
CA ILE A 6 8.99 -1.97 -7.69
C ILE A 6 7.77 -1.92 -6.79
N THR A 7 7.37 -3.09 -6.28
CA THR A 7 6.38 -3.23 -5.21
C THR A 7 6.94 -4.18 -4.15
N VAL A 8 6.92 -3.74 -2.90
CA VAL A 8 7.33 -4.52 -1.73
C VAL A 8 6.08 -5.11 -1.09
N LEU A 9 6.09 -6.41 -0.87
CA LEU A 9 5.04 -7.15 -0.19
C LEU A 9 5.55 -7.69 1.14
N SER A 10 4.83 -7.42 2.23
CA SER A 10 5.16 -7.87 3.57
C SER A 10 3.94 -8.30 4.38
N GLY A 11 4.18 -9.08 5.44
CA GLY A 11 3.21 -9.38 6.49
C GLY A 11 3.53 -8.59 7.76
N ASP A 12 2.50 -8.23 8.52
CA ASP A 12 2.59 -7.61 9.85
C ASP A 12 1.64 -8.33 10.82
N VAL A 13 1.94 -8.27 12.13
CA VAL A 13 1.17 -9.00 13.15
C VAL A 13 0.00 -8.19 13.74
N HIS A 14 -0.04 -6.87 13.50
CA HIS A 14 -1.02 -5.95 14.09
C HIS A 14 -1.98 -5.35 13.08
N VAL A 15 -1.49 -4.87 11.93
CA VAL A 15 -2.30 -4.07 10.99
C VAL A 15 -1.85 -4.28 9.54
N ALA A 16 -2.80 -4.18 8.61
CA ALA A 16 -2.45 -3.98 7.20
C ALA A 16 -2.33 -2.49 6.88
N ALA A 17 -1.46 -2.17 5.91
CA ALA A 17 -1.13 -0.81 5.53
C ALA A 17 -0.77 -0.71 4.05
N LEU A 18 -0.95 0.48 3.49
CA LEU A 18 -0.49 0.85 2.16
C LEU A 18 0.44 2.06 2.27
N GLY A 19 1.72 1.86 1.99
CA GLY A 19 2.73 2.90 1.89
C GLY A 19 3.14 3.15 0.45
N VAL A 20 3.60 4.35 0.18
CA VAL A 20 4.19 4.74 -1.09
C VAL A 20 5.47 5.54 -0.82
N ILE A 21 6.54 5.21 -1.52
CA ILE A 21 7.77 6.01 -1.57
C ILE A 21 7.89 6.58 -2.97
N GLU A 22 8.02 7.89 -3.07
CA GLU A 22 8.15 8.62 -4.34
C GLU A 22 9.49 9.34 -4.40
N SER A 23 10.06 9.41 -5.60
CA SER A 23 11.28 10.19 -5.86
C SER A 23 11.04 11.29 -6.89
N ASP A 24 11.52 12.49 -6.59
CA ASP A 24 11.59 13.63 -7.52
C ASP A 24 12.96 13.77 -8.21
N ARG A 25 13.93 12.90 -7.87
CA ARG A 25 15.36 13.13 -8.13
C ARG A 25 15.76 13.07 -9.61
N ARG A 26 14.93 12.52 -10.49
CA ARG A 26 15.26 12.24 -11.91
C ARG A 26 14.02 12.18 -12.81
N ASP A 27 14.23 12.45 -14.09
CA ASP A 27 13.30 12.14 -15.18
C ASP A 27 13.33 10.63 -15.48
N VAL A 28 12.54 9.87 -14.73
CA VAL A 28 12.33 8.44 -14.96
C VAL A 28 11.00 8.24 -15.68
N PRO A 29 10.85 7.15 -16.46
CA PRO A 29 9.59 6.88 -17.15
C PRO A 29 8.43 6.84 -16.16
N ALA A 30 7.21 7.13 -16.66
CA ALA A 30 6.04 7.20 -15.81
C ALA A 30 5.91 5.91 -14.99
N ASN A 31 5.47 6.03 -13.74
CA ASN A 31 5.36 4.94 -12.77
C ASN A 31 6.67 4.35 -12.22
N ALA A 32 7.84 4.68 -12.77
CA ALA A 32 9.13 4.15 -12.29
C ALA A 32 9.70 4.92 -11.09
N ASN A 33 9.15 6.10 -10.77
CA ASN A 33 9.53 6.93 -9.62
C ASN A 33 8.86 6.51 -8.30
N VAL A 34 7.99 5.50 -8.32
CA VAL A 34 7.14 5.11 -7.20
C VAL A 34 7.42 3.68 -6.78
N ILE A 35 7.69 3.47 -5.48
CA ILE A 35 7.72 2.17 -4.83
C ILE A 35 6.45 2.01 -4.01
N ASN A 36 5.68 0.95 -4.27
CA ASN A 36 4.50 0.63 -3.47
C ASN A 36 4.91 -0.32 -2.34
N GLN A 37 4.43 -0.08 -1.13
CA GLN A 37 4.63 -0.96 0.02
C GLN A 37 3.28 -1.48 0.47
N LEU A 38 3.07 -2.78 0.35
CA LEU A 38 1.81 -3.45 0.66
C LEU A 38 2.02 -4.35 1.86
N THR A 39 1.34 -4.05 2.95
CA THR A 39 1.39 -4.86 4.16
C THR A 39 0.04 -5.52 4.38
N SER A 40 0.04 -6.84 4.60
CA SER A 40 -1.14 -7.61 5.02
C SER A 40 -0.97 -8.08 6.46
N SER A 41 -2.07 -8.37 7.15
CA SER A 41 -1.99 -8.87 8.52
C SER A 41 -3.08 -9.87 8.85
N GLY A 42 -2.67 -11.08 9.22
CA GLY A 42 -3.58 -12.09 9.77
C GLY A 42 -4.08 -11.80 11.18
N ILE A 43 -3.73 -10.63 11.76
CA ILE A 43 -3.94 -10.18 13.15
C ILE A 43 -3.94 -11.32 14.16
N GLU A 44 -2.75 -11.63 14.67
CA GLU A 44 -2.54 -12.63 15.72
C GLU A 44 -2.63 -12.02 17.13
N HIS A 45 -2.55 -10.68 17.23
CA HIS A 45 -2.69 -9.94 18.49
C HIS A 45 -3.73 -8.83 18.32
N PRO A 46 -4.69 -8.65 19.25
CA PRO A 46 -5.76 -7.67 19.09
C PRO A 46 -5.17 -6.29 18.74
N ALA A 47 -5.75 -5.68 17.70
CA ALA A 47 -5.30 -4.38 17.21
C ALA A 47 -5.28 -3.34 18.35
N PRO A 48 -4.39 -2.34 18.30
CA PRO A 48 -4.31 -1.30 19.32
C PRO A 48 -5.69 -0.69 19.60
N ALA A 49 -6.07 -0.59 20.88
CA ALA A 49 -7.37 -0.04 21.28
C ALA A 49 -7.59 1.37 20.68
N GLY A 50 -8.84 1.70 20.33
CA GLY A 50 -9.18 2.75 19.35
C GLY A 50 -8.50 4.13 19.44
N VAL A 51 -8.09 4.59 20.63
CA VAL A 51 -7.34 5.85 20.78
C VAL A 51 -5.91 5.74 20.19
N ALA A 52 -5.24 4.60 20.40
CA ALA A 52 -3.91 4.36 19.85
C ALA A 52 -3.96 4.25 18.33
N LEU A 53 -4.96 3.55 17.77
CA LEU A 53 -5.15 3.49 16.32
C LEU A 53 -5.42 4.89 15.73
N SER A 54 -6.23 5.71 16.42
CA SER A 54 -6.52 7.08 15.97
C SER A 54 -5.28 7.98 15.94
N PHE A 55 -4.36 7.83 16.90
CA PHE A 55 -3.09 8.56 16.91
C PHE A 55 -2.18 8.11 15.75
N VAL A 56 -2.09 6.80 15.52
CA VAL A 56 -1.32 6.25 14.40
C VAL A 56 -1.90 6.68 13.06
N GLU A 57 -3.23 6.70 12.91
CA GLU A 57 -3.91 7.24 11.73
C GLU A 57 -3.59 8.71 11.48
N GLN A 58 -3.54 9.54 12.52
CA GLN A 58 -3.11 10.94 12.38
C GLN A 58 -1.65 11.05 11.95
N ALA A 59 -0.76 10.21 12.50
CA ALA A 59 0.63 10.18 12.09
C ALA A 59 0.79 9.75 10.63
N CYS A 60 -0.05 8.85 10.13
CA CYS A 60 -0.04 8.41 8.73
C CYS A 60 -0.34 9.55 7.74
N GLN A 61 -1.06 10.59 8.16
CA GLN A 61 -1.41 11.71 7.30
C GLN A 61 -0.23 12.65 7.02
N LEU A 62 0.88 12.49 7.74
CA LEU A 62 2.06 13.33 7.60
C LEU A 62 3.07 12.64 6.66
N PRO A 63 3.36 13.22 5.48
CA PRO A 63 4.44 12.73 4.63
C PRO A 63 5.79 12.83 5.35
N GLU A 64 6.63 11.82 5.18
CA GLU A 64 7.97 11.77 5.75
C GLU A 64 9.01 12.01 4.66
N THR A 65 9.91 12.97 4.85
CA THR A 65 11.08 13.13 3.97
C THR A 65 12.14 12.09 4.37
N ILE A 66 12.29 11.05 3.56
CA ILE A 66 13.25 9.96 3.82
C ILE A 66 14.68 10.44 3.53
N ASP A 67 14.86 11.18 2.44
CA ASP A 67 16.13 11.81 2.03
C ASP A 67 15.81 12.90 0.99
N ARG A 68 16.75 13.77 0.62
CA ARG A 68 16.52 14.93 -0.27
C ARG A 68 15.82 14.55 -1.57
N GLY A 69 14.53 14.83 -1.72
CA GLY A 69 13.78 14.46 -2.93
C GLY A 69 13.25 13.02 -2.98
N ILE A 70 13.16 12.37 -1.81
CA ILE A 70 12.45 11.11 -1.61
C ILE A 70 11.50 11.30 -0.45
N THR A 71 10.22 11.02 -0.69
CA THR A 71 9.14 11.18 0.28
C THR A 71 8.43 9.84 0.46
N GLY A 72 8.22 9.44 1.72
CA GLY A 72 7.33 8.35 2.09
C GLY A 72 5.97 8.90 2.51
N THR A 73 4.88 8.23 2.13
CA THR A 73 3.52 8.60 2.52
C THR A 73 2.68 7.35 2.72
N MET A 74 1.88 7.36 3.78
CA MET A 74 0.87 6.34 4.02
C MET A 74 -0.39 6.75 3.26
N MET A 75 -0.94 5.84 2.46
CA MET A 75 -2.13 6.11 1.67
C MET A 75 -3.36 5.57 2.40
N ALA A 76 -4.48 6.28 2.28
CA ALA A 76 -5.76 5.69 2.58
C ALA A 76 -6.00 4.48 1.68
N PHE A 77 -6.60 3.43 2.25
CA PHE A 77 -7.01 2.27 1.48
C PHE A 77 -8.02 2.67 0.40
N PRO A 78 -7.95 2.08 -0.81
CA PRO A 78 -8.88 2.39 -1.88
C PRO A 78 -10.32 2.22 -1.43
N THR A 79 -11.20 3.18 -1.72
CA THR A 79 -12.62 3.21 -1.28
C THR A 79 -12.83 3.36 0.25
N SER A 80 -11.78 3.70 1.00
CA SER A 80 -11.81 3.95 2.44
C SER A 80 -11.14 5.28 2.78
N THR A 81 -11.41 5.81 3.98
CA THR A 81 -10.66 6.93 4.57
C THR A 81 -9.60 6.47 5.57
N GLN A 82 -9.51 5.16 5.82
CA GLN A 82 -8.57 4.57 6.77
C GLN A 82 -7.22 4.32 6.10
N HIS A 83 -6.13 4.64 6.79
CA HIS A 83 -4.75 4.36 6.34
C HIS A 83 -4.27 2.99 6.81
N MET A 84 -4.95 2.41 7.81
CA MET A 84 -4.68 1.10 8.36
C MET A 84 -5.93 0.24 8.47
N ILE A 85 -5.76 -1.07 8.29
CA ILE A 85 -6.81 -2.06 8.54
C ILE A 85 -6.44 -2.81 9.82
N GLY A 86 -7.13 -2.48 10.91
CA GLY A 86 -7.00 -3.13 12.22
C GLY A 86 -7.88 -4.38 12.41
N ARG A 87 -8.11 -5.15 11.35
CA ARG A 87 -8.79 -6.45 11.39
C ARG A 87 -8.05 -7.50 10.57
N ARG A 88 -8.26 -8.79 10.86
CA ARG A 88 -7.61 -9.89 10.12
C ARG A 88 -7.89 -9.74 8.63
N ASN A 89 -6.83 -9.89 7.85
CA ASN A 89 -6.87 -9.78 6.41
C ASN A 89 -5.76 -10.60 5.75
N TYR A 90 -5.91 -10.84 4.45
CA TYR A 90 -4.86 -11.35 3.59
C TYR A 90 -4.82 -10.56 2.28
N LEU A 91 -3.64 -10.48 1.67
CA LEU A 91 -3.46 -9.84 0.37
C LEU A 91 -3.33 -10.89 -0.73
N THR A 92 -4.01 -10.66 -1.85
CA THR A 92 -3.80 -11.38 -3.11
C THR A 92 -3.26 -10.43 -4.17
N LEU A 93 -2.40 -10.95 -5.05
CA LEU A 93 -1.92 -10.26 -6.25
C LEU A 93 -2.40 -11.01 -7.48
N HIS A 94 -3.20 -10.34 -8.32
CA HIS A 94 -3.67 -10.91 -9.58
C HIS A 94 -3.12 -10.10 -10.75
N PRO A 95 -2.37 -10.71 -11.69
CA PRO A 95 -2.04 -10.04 -12.94
C PRO A 95 -3.30 -9.87 -13.80
N ASP A 96 -3.30 -8.87 -14.68
CA ASP A 96 -4.24 -8.80 -15.79
C ASP A 96 -4.17 -10.09 -16.64
N ALA A 97 -5.29 -10.39 -17.32
CA ALA A 97 -5.31 -11.49 -18.27
C ALA A 97 -4.26 -11.26 -19.38
N PRO A 98 -3.68 -12.33 -19.96
CA PRO A 98 -2.74 -12.21 -21.07
C PRO A 98 -3.32 -11.35 -22.21
N GLY A 99 -2.56 -10.35 -22.66
CA GLY A 99 -3.01 -9.38 -23.67
C GLY A 99 -3.77 -8.17 -23.11
N GLY A 100 -3.87 -8.02 -21.79
CA GLY A 100 -4.35 -6.82 -21.11
C GLY A 100 -3.28 -5.74 -20.92
N ASP A 101 -3.49 -4.84 -19.97
CA ASP A 101 -2.62 -3.67 -19.71
C ASP A 101 -1.40 -4.02 -18.83
N ASP A 102 -1.05 -5.30 -18.68
CA ASP A 102 0.04 -5.82 -17.83
C ASP A 102 0.06 -5.27 -16.38
N ARG A 103 -1.12 -5.01 -15.81
CA ARG A 103 -1.27 -4.50 -14.44
C ARG A 103 -1.29 -5.64 -13.43
N TYR A 104 -1.01 -5.28 -12.17
CA TYR A 104 -1.29 -6.14 -11.02
C TYR A 104 -2.37 -5.53 -10.14
N TRP A 105 -3.30 -6.37 -9.69
CA TRP A 105 -4.39 -6.04 -8.79
C TRP A 105 -4.05 -6.56 -7.39
N ALA A 106 -3.78 -5.64 -6.47
CA ALA A 106 -3.55 -5.95 -5.07
C ALA A 106 -4.86 -5.81 -4.30
N ASN A 107 -5.38 -6.95 -3.82
CA ASN A 107 -6.68 -7.03 -3.14
C ASN A 107 -6.49 -7.46 -1.69
N TRP A 108 -6.84 -6.58 -0.74
CA TRP A 108 -6.90 -6.92 0.68
C TRP A 108 -8.29 -7.42 1.03
N TRP A 109 -8.37 -8.70 1.40
CA TRP A 109 -9.58 -9.35 1.87
C TRP A 109 -9.59 -9.28 3.39
N ALA A 110 -10.45 -8.42 3.94
CA ALA A 110 -10.54 -8.18 5.37
C ALA A 110 -11.84 -8.79 5.93
N GLU A 111 -11.80 -9.25 7.19
CA GLU A 111 -12.98 -9.78 7.85
C GLU A 111 -14.13 -8.77 7.94
N ASP A 112 -15.36 -9.27 7.80
CA ASP A 112 -16.60 -8.46 7.84
C ASP A 112 -16.65 -7.33 6.80
N VAL A 113 -15.87 -7.44 5.72
CA VAL A 113 -15.93 -6.53 4.56
C VAL A 113 -16.39 -7.32 3.34
N ALA A 114 -17.46 -6.84 2.69
CA ALA A 114 -18.07 -7.54 1.56
C ALA A 114 -17.19 -7.58 0.30
N TYR A 115 -16.35 -6.56 0.11
CA TYR A 115 -15.50 -6.38 -1.06
C TYR A 115 -14.06 -6.04 -0.64
N PRO A 116 -13.05 -6.49 -1.39
CA PRO A 116 -11.67 -6.21 -1.04
C PRO A 116 -11.30 -4.76 -1.32
N TYR A 117 -10.43 -4.20 -0.47
CA TYR A 117 -9.75 -2.95 -0.79
C TYR A 117 -8.77 -3.23 -1.93
N THR A 118 -8.91 -2.52 -3.05
CA THR A 118 -8.24 -2.89 -4.30
C THR A 118 -7.33 -1.78 -4.81
N LYS A 119 -6.03 -2.02 -4.83
CA LYS A 119 -5.04 -1.13 -5.44
C LYS A 119 -4.55 -1.72 -6.76
N VAL A 120 -4.62 -0.92 -7.82
CA VAL A 120 -4.06 -1.29 -9.13
C VAL A 120 -2.64 -0.76 -9.25
N ILE A 121 -1.72 -1.63 -9.69
CA ILE A 121 -0.32 -1.32 -9.92
C ILE A 121 -0.09 -1.36 -11.43
N HIS A 122 0.17 -0.19 -11.99
CA HIS A 122 0.40 -0.03 -13.41
C HIS A 122 1.86 -0.35 -13.78
N PRO A 123 2.13 -0.92 -14.98
CA PRO A 123 3.48 -1.11 -15.47
C PRO A 123 4.20 0.23 -15.67
N VAL A 124 5.51 0.16 -15.91
CA VAL A 124 6.26 1.33 -16.36
C VAL A 124 5.86 1.66 -17.79
N GLY A 125 5.55 2.94 -18.04
CA GLY A 125 5.20 3.47 -19.36
C GLY A 125 6.33 4.30 -19.94
#